data_AF-A0A345C2K8-F1
#
_entry.id   AF-A0A345C2K8-F1
#
_cell.length_a   1.000
_cell.length_b   1.000
_cell.length_c   1.000
_cell.angle_alpha   90.00
_cell.angle_beta   90.00
_cell.angle_gamma   90.00
#
_symmetry.space_group_name_H-M   'P 1'
#
loop_
_entity.id
_entity.type
_entity.pdbx_description
1 polymer ?
#
loop_
_entity_poly.entity_id
_entity_poly.type
_entity_poly.pdbx_seq_one_letter_code
_entity_poly.pdbx_strand_id
1 'polypeptide(L)'
;MVQFFAQFEIKIGGEIYQQTFELIKPLNKRDIYELRINIKGFNWRFRGIFFPYKYETRQYYCFIFPFEKTPNVTFNVTDHFRDRAYRILNDLEKKPETYHEYFRETPF
;
A
#
# COMPACT_ATOMS: atom_id res chain seq x y z
N MET A 1 -1.31 1.90 -19.47
CA MET A 1 -1.29 1.60 -18.02
C MET A 1 0.01 2.15 -17.47
N VAL A 2 -0.02 3.10 -16.53
CA VAL A 2 1.20 3.70 -15.96
C VAL A 2 1.81 2.71 -14.96
N GLN A 3 3.10 2.41 -15.09
CA GLN A 3 3.84 1.54 -14.17
C GLN A 3 4.75 2.40 -13.31
N PHE A 4 4.72 2.19 -11.99
CA PHE A 4 5.56 2.90 -11.03
C PHE A 4 6.68 1.98 -10.59
N PHE A 5 7.91 2.33 -10.93
CA PHE A 5 9.11 1.62 -10.50
C PHE A 5 9.86 2.43 -9.44
N ALA A 6 10.46 1.72 -8.49
CA ALA A 6 11.41 2.30 -7.55
C ALA A 6 12.76 1.62 -7.71
N GLN A 7 13.80 2.42 -7.58
CA GLN A 7 15.15 1.95 -7.30
C GLN A 7 15.40 2.10 -5.80
N PHE A 8 15.99 1.07 -5.21
CA PHE A 8 16.31 1.02 -3.81
C PHE A 8 17.77 0.65 -3.63
N GLU A 9 18.44 1.38 -2.76
CA GLU A 9 19.82 1.13 -2.34
C GLU A 9 19.86 1.01 -0.82
N ILE A 10 20.40 -0.09 -0.29
CA ILE A 10 20.77 -0.17 1.12
C ILE A 10 22.26 -0.45 1.25
N LYS A 11 22.87 0.19 2.23
CA LYS A 11 24.23 -0.12 2.68
C LYS A 11 24.15 -0.83 4.03
N ILE A 12 24.56 -2.10 4.08
CA ILE A 12 24.59 -2.92 5.31
C ILE A 12 25.94 -3.61 5.40
N GLY A 13 26.67 -3.38 6.49
CA GLY A 13 27.95 -4.05 6.72
C GLY A 13 29.04 -3.76 5.68
N GLY A 14 28.96 -2.61 4.98
CA GLY A 14 29.89 -2.26 3.89
C GLY A 14 29.47 -2.74 2.50
N GLU A 15 28.47 -3.62 2.41
CA GLU A 15 27.89 -4.08 1.15
C GLU A 15 26.78 -3.15 0.67
N ILE A 16 26.69 -2.94 -0.64
CA ILE A 16 25.64 -2.14 -1.28
C ILE A 16 24.68 -3.08 -2.02
N TYR A 17 23.43 -3.10 -1.59
CA TYR A 17 22.36 -3.85 -2.23
C TYR A 17 21.50 -2.91 -3.06
N GLN A 18 21.51 -3.11 -4.38
CA GLN A 18 20.65 -2.36 -5.30
C GLN A 18 19.58 -3.25 -5.91
N GLN A 19 18.36 -2.74 -5.97
CA GLN A 19 17.25 -3.43 -6.62
C GLN A 19 16.29 -2.44 -7.27
N THR A 20 15.83 -2.78 -8.46
CA THR A 20 14.66 -2.14 -9.08
C THR A 20 13.44 -3.06 -8.93
N PHE A 21 12.29 -2.49 -8.57
CA PHE A 21 11.04 -3.23 -8.46
C PHE A 21 9.84 -2.36 -8.81
N GLU A 22 8.75 -2.99 -9.26
CA GLU A 22 7.43 -2.34 -9.35
C GLU A 22 7.01 -1.94 -7.94
N LEU A 23 6.90 -0.64 -7.70
CA LEU A 23 6.59 -0.06 -6.40
C LEU A 23 5.09 -0.09 -6.13
N ILE A 24 4.28 0.22 -7.14
CA ILE A 24 2.81 0.32 -7.01
C ILE A 24 2.20 -0.56 -8.08
N LYS A 25 1.34 -1.49 -7.64
CA LYS A 25 0.51 -2.29 -8.54
C LYS A 25 -0.98 -1.96 -8.33
N PRO A 26 -1.74 -1.63 -9.39
CA PRO A 26 -3.19 -1.58 -9.32
C PRO A 26 -3.79 -2.98 -9.12
N LEU A 27 -4.79 -3.11 -8.25
CA LEU A 27 -5.49 -4.36 -8.02
C LEU A 27 -6.80 -4.44 -8.82
N ASN A 28 -7.38 -5.63 -8.95
CA ASN A 28 -8.62 -5.89 -9.71
C ASN A 28 -9.90 -5.35 -8.99
N LYS A 29 -9.81 -4.17 -8.37
CA LYS A 29 -10.89 -3.40 -7.75
C LYS A 29 -10.63 -1.92 -7.98
N ARG A 30 -11.70 -1.16 -8.21
CA ARG A 30 -11.62 0.29 -8.46
C ARG A 30 -10.85 0.97 -7.33
N ASP A 31 -9.85 1.76 -7.72
CA ASP A 31 -9.05 2.65 -6.87
C ASP A 31 -8.31 1.96 -5.70
N ILE A 32 -8.10 0.63 -5.75
CA ILE A 32 -7.29 -0.08 -4.75
C ILE A 32 -5.91 -0.46 -5.34
N TYR A 33 -4.86 -0.15 -4.60
CA TYR A 33 -3.47 -0.33 -5.01
C TYR A 33 -2.68 -1.12 -3.95
N GLU A 34 -1.62 -1.80 -4.41
CA GLU A 34 -0.66 -2.51 -3.57
C GLU A 34 0.72 -1.82 -3.70
N LEU A 35 1.20 -1.24 -2.60
CA LEU A 35 2.61 -0.88 -2.41
C LEU A 35 3.42 -2.17 -2.28
N ARG A 36 4.55 -2.25 -2.98
CA ARG A 36 5.39 -3.44 -3.09
C ARG A 36 6.83 -3.07 -2.79
N ILE A 37 7.29 -3.42 -1.59
CA ILE A 37 8.70 -3.31 -1.23
C ILE A 37 9.26 -4.72 -1.19
N ASN A 38 10.23 -5.00 -2.06
CA ASN A 38 10.88 -6.30 -2.14
C ASN A 38 12.36 -6.10 -1.94
N ILE A 39 12.93 -6.74 -0.92
CA ILE A 39 14.37 -6.71 -0.68
C ILE A 39 14.90 -8.14 -0.79
N LYS A 40 15.38 -8.49 -1.98
CA LYS A 40 15.81 -9.85 -2.33
C LYS A 40 16.88 -10.39 -1.38
N GLY A 41 17.85 -9.54 -0.99
CA GLY A 41 18.93 -9.92 -0.08
C GLY A 41 18.46 -10.42 1.30
N PHE A 42 17.29 -9.98 1.76
CA PHE A 42 16.70 -10.40 3.04
C PHE A 42 15.54 -11.38 2.88
N ASN A 43 15.26 -11.83 1.65
CA ASN A 43 14.04 -12.56 1.29
C ASN A 43 12.75 -11.88 1.83
N TRP A 44 12.77 -10.55 1.94
CA TRP A 44 11.71 -9.79 2.57
C TRP A 44 10.79 -9.15 1.53
N ARG A 45 9.48 -9.32 1.74
CA ARG A 45 8.44 -8.87 0.81
C ARG A 45 7.35 -8.16 1.58
N PHE A 46 7.54 -6.87 1.82
CA PHE A 46 6.53 -6.03 2.42
C PHE A 46 5.50 -5.57 1.37
N ARG A 47 4.24 -5.54 1.78
CA ARG A 47 3.11 -5.07 1.00
C ARG A 47 2.29 -4.09 1.83
N GLY A 48 1.72 -3.10 1.15
CA GLY A 48 0.75 -2.18 1.75
C GLY A 48 -0.46 -2.01 0.85
N ILE A 49 -1.66 -2.33 1.31
CA ILE A 49 -2.88 -1.99 0.56
C ILE A 49 -3.27 -0.55 0.89
N PHE A 50 -3.52 0.24 -0.17
CA PHE A 50 -3.94 1.62 -0.03
C PHE A 50 -4.91 2.03 -1.14
N PHE A 51 -5.56 3.18 -0.93
CA PHE A 51 -6.40 3.84 -1.93
C PHE A 51 -6.26 5.37 -1.83
N PRO A 52 -6.38 6.11 -2.95
CA PRO A 52 -6.50 7.55 -2.93
C PRO A 52 -7.89 7.94 -2.43
N TYR A 53 -7.97 8.98 -1.61
CA TYR A 53 -9.25 9.56 -1.20
C TYR A 53 -9.13 11.08 -1.11
N LYS A 54 -10.11 11.79 -1.67
CA LYS A 54 -10.17 13.25 -1.60
C LYS A 54 -11.06 13.63 -0.42
N TYR A 55 -10.48 14.32 0.55
CA TYR A 55 -11.22 14.87 1.69
C TYR A 55 -11.08 16.39 1.65
N GLU A 56 -12.22 17.08 1.54
CA GLU A 56 -12.31 18.52 1.29
C GLU A 56 -11.49 18.93 0.03
N THR A 57 -10.49 19.79 0.18
CA THR A 57 -9.65 20.28 -0.91
C THR A 57 -8.37 19.46 -1.12
N ARG A 58 -8.13 18.44 -0.29
CA ARG A 58 -6.85 17.72 -0.24
C ARG A 58 -6.97 16.27 -0.69
N GLN A 59 -5.90 15.80 -1.34
CA GLN A 59 -5.76 14.40 -1.74
C GLN A 59 -4.96 13.65 -0.67
N TYR A 60 -5.54 12.57 -0.17
CA TYR A 60 -4.89 11.64 0.76
C TYR A 60 -4.61 10.30 0.05
N TYR A 61 -3.59 9.61 0.52
CA TYR A 61 -3.28 8.22 0.16
C TYR A 61 -3.40 7.36 1.42
N CYS A 62 -4.51 6.64 1.55
CA CYS A 62 -4.90 5.95 2.77
C CYS A 62 -4.29 4.55 2.80
N PHE A 63 -3.17 4.38 3.51
CA PHE A 63 -2.54 3.07 3.73
C PHE A 63 -3.24 2.35 4.88
N ILE A 64 -3.89 1.21 4.59
CA ILE A 64 -4.77 0.54 5.56
C ILE A 64 -4.18 -0.78 6.08
N PHE A 65 -3.59 -1.57 5.20
CA PHE A 65 -3.13 -2.91 5.54
C PHE A 65 -1.68 -3.11 5.13
N PRO A 66 -0.71 -2.84 6.04
CA PRO A 66 0.66 -3.31 5.89
C PRO A 66 0.74 -4.81 6.22
N PHE A 67 1.46 -5.58 5.41
CA PHE A 67 1.67 -7.02 5.67
C PHE A 67 2.91 -7.56 4.96
N GLU A 68 3.44 -8.65 5.48
CA GLU A 68 4.50 -9.41 4.83
C GLU A 68 3.92 -10.53 3.97
N LYS A 69 4.47 -10.69 2.77
CA LYS A 69 4.03 -11.72 1.82
C LYS A 69 5.00 -12.89 1.84
N THR A 70 4.55 -14.01 2.38
CA THR A 70 5.26 -15.28 2.29
C THR A 70 5.01 -15.95 0.93
N PRO A 71 6.01 -16.65 0.34
CA PRO A 71 5.87 -17.28 -0.97
C PRO A 71 4.93 -18.49 -0.99
N ASN A 72 4.76 -19.19 0.14
CA ASN A 72 3.98 -20.43 0.23
C ASN A 72 2.71 -20.20 1.05
N VAL A 73 1.62 -19.82 0.38
CA VAL A 73 0.33 -19.63 1.05
C VAL A 73 -0.79 -20.30 0.27
N THR A 74 -1.61 -21.07 0.99
CA THR A 74 -2.90 -21.61 0.53
C THR A 74 -3.98 -20.52 0.42
N PHE A 75 -3.69 -19.32 0.91
CA PHE A 75 -4.61 -18.18 0.98
C PHE A 75 -3.97 -16.91 0.41
N ASN A 76 -4.67 -16.23 -0.51
CA ASN A 76 -4.16 -14.97 -1.07
C ASN A 76 -4.48 -13.78 -0.16
N VAL A 77 -3.54 -13.48 0.75
CA VAL A 77 -3.62 -12.35 1.69
C VAL A 77 -3.86 -11.00 0.98
N THR A 78 -3.26 -10.80 -0.21
CA THR A 78 -3.47 -9.57 -1.00
C THR A 78 -4.94 -9.40 -1.38
N ASP A 79 -5.61 -10.46 -1.84
CA ASP A 79 -7.02 -10.38 -2.25
C ASP A 79 -7.94 -10.13 -1.06
N HIS A 80 -7.66 -10.76 0.07
CA HIS A 80 -8.40 -10.54 1.32
C HIS A 80 -8.34 -9.07 1.77
N PHE A 81 -7.14 -8.50 1.83
CA PHE A 81 -6.98 -7.11 2.23
C PHE A 81 -7.48 -6.12 1.18
N ARG A 82 -7.37 -6.44 -0.12
CA ARG A 82 -8.01 -5.66 -1.19
C ARG A 82 -9.51 -5.55 -0.97
N ASP A 83 -10.20 -6.66 -0.71
CA ASP A 83 -11.65 -6.67 -0.57
C ASP A 83 -12.11 -5.99 0.74
N ARG A 84 -11.28 -6.02 1.79
CA ARG A 84 -11.50 -5.20 2.99
C ARG A 84 -11.28 -3.72 2.74
N ALA A 85 -10.20 -3.34 2.07
CA ALA A 85 -9.91 -1.95 1.73
C ALA A 85 -11.00 -1.36 0.84
N TYR A 86 -11.52 -2.13 -0.12
CA TYR A 86 -12.65 -1.73 -0.93
C TYR A 86 -13.91 -1.47 -0.10
N ARG A 87 -14.22 -2.30 0.89
CA ARG A 87 -15.35 -2.04 1.81
C ARG A 87 -15.16 -0.75 2.60
N ILE A 88 -13.96 -0.54 3.14
CA ILE A 88 -13.63 0.68 3.87
C ILE A 88 -13.77 1.92 2.97
N LEU A 89 -13.29 1.88 1.73
CA LEU A 89 -13.46 2.98 0.79
C LEU A 89 -14.94 3.27 0.53
N ASN A 90 -15.76 2.24 0.27
CA ASN A 90 -17.20 2.44 0.07
C ASN A 90 -17.89 3.01 1.33
N ASP A 91 -17.49 2.57 2.51
CA ASP A 91 -18.07 3.07 3.77
C ASP A 91 -17.65 4.52 4.02
N LEU A 92 -16.39 4.85 3.75
CA LEU A 92 -15.85 6.21 3.80
C LEU A 92 -16.54 7.16 2.82
N GLU A 93 -16.83 6.71 1.59
CA GLU A 93 -17.56 7.49 0.59
C GLU A 93 -19.04 7.72 0.99
N LYS A 94 -19.66 6.76 1.68
CA LYS A 94 -21.06 6.85 2.13
C LYS A 94 -21.24 7.66 3.41
N LYS A 95 -20.26 7.59 4.32
CA LYS A 95 -20.31 8.15 5.68
C LYS A 95 -18.98 8.81 6.06
N PRO A 96 -18.54 9.85 5.33
CA PRO A 96 -17.23 10.48 5.53
C PRO A 96 -17.05 11.03 6.94
N GLU A 97 -18.12 11.46 7.60
CA GLU A 97 -18.13 11.99 8.96
C GLU A 97 -17.59 10.97 9.99
N THR A 98 -17.74 9.67 9.73
CA THR A 98 -17.25 8.61 10.62
C THR A 98 -15.71 8.57 10.66
N TYR A 99 -15.03 9.13 9.67
CA TYR A 99 -13.58 9.04 9.49
C TYR A 99 -12.86 10.39 9.56
N HIS A 100 -13.59 11.46 9.84
CA HIS A 100 -13.06 12.83 9.80
C HIS A 100 -11.81 13.01 10.70
N GLU A 101 -11.75 12.31 11.84
CA GLU A 101 -10.60 12.37 12.76
C GLU A 101 -9.27 11.95 12.11
N TYR A 102 -9.29 11.06 11.12
CA TYR A 102 -8.08 10.56 10.44
C TYR A 102 -7.56 11.53 9.36
N PHE A 103 -8.32 12.57 9.03
CA PHE A 103 -7.95 13.59 8.03
C PHE A 103 -7.66 14.95 8.66
N ARG A 104 -7.72 15.05 9.99
CA ARG A 104 -7.31 16.25 10.71
C ARG A 104 -5.79 16.36 10.67
N GLU A 105 -5.29 17.56 10.43
CA GLU A 105 -3.85 17.83 10.56
C GLU A 105 -3.44 17.62 12.01
N THR A 106 -2.67 16.57 12.28
CA THR A 106 -1.82 16.55 13.46
C THR A 106 -0.56 17.33 13.10
N PRO A 107 -0.22 18.43 13.80
CA PRO A 107 1.09 19.02 13.65
C PRO A 107 2.14 17.95 14.00
N PHE A 108 3.02 17.64 13.05
CA PHE A 108 4.21 16.81 13.29
C PHE A 108 5.32 17.64 13.92
#